data_AF-A0A9D2SDH7-F1
#
_entry.id   AF-A0A9D2SDH7-F1
#
_cell.length_a   1.000
_cell.length_b   1.000
_cell.length_c   1.000
_cell.angle_alpha   90.00
_cell.angle_beta   90.00
_cell.angle_gamma   90.00
#
_symmetry.space_group_name_H-M   'P 1'
#
loop_
_entity.id
_entity.type
_entity.pdbx_description
1 polymer ?
#
loop_
_entity_poly.entity_id
_entity_poly.type
_entity_poly.pdbx_seq_one_letter_code
_entity_poly.pdbx_strand_id
1 'polypeptide(L)'
;MKARAKILSLALAGTMIVSAGVFGTMAYLTDTKEVKNTFTVGNVSITLDEAKVNLDGTYETDQDNRVTANEYKLMPGHHYIKDPTVTVEANSEDAYIRALVTVSNADAVTEVLGDIFEDEVITELSDEWDQVGGPVEGEGTLTYEFRYKEVVTASDTDIGLAALFTGFTIPGAVDNEGLESLAGMRIDVVAQAIQADGFADAGAAWNAFKGESTQTTEETGE
;
A
#
# COMPACT_ATOMS: atom_id res chain seq x y z
N MET A 1 -80.15 66.97 41.67
CA MET A 1 -80.17 66.65 40.22
C MET A 1 -79.73 65.19 40.07
N LYS A 2 -80.63 64.28 39.69
CA LYS A 2 -80.71 63.62 38.35
C LYS A 2 -79.36 63.01 37.92
N ALA A 3 -79.22 61.72 37.58
CA ALA A 3 -80.18 60.74 37.08
C ALA A 3 -79.78 59.28 37.42
N ARG A 4 -80.79 58.40 37.47
CA ARG A 4 -80.66 56.93 37.41
C ARG A 4 -80.89 56.45 35.97
N ALA A 5 -80.14 55.45 35.52
CA ALA A 5 -80.57 54.47 34.48
C ALA A 5 -79.71 53.19 34.67
N LYS A 6 -80.28 52.13 35.25
CA LYS A 6 -80.82 50.91 34.60
C LYS A 6 -79.72 50.04 33.95
N ILE A 7 -79.26 49.02 34.68
CA ILE A 7 -79.59 47.58 34.51
C ILE A 7 -79.03 46.98 33.20
N LEU A 8 -78.03 46.10 33.31
CA LEU A 8 -78.16 44.74 32.81
C LEU A 8 -77.20 43.80 33.55
N SER A 9 -77.82 42.89 34.29
CA SER A 9 -77.24 41.74 34.98
C SER A 9 -76.85 40.65 33.98
N LEU A 10 -75.71 39.99 34.18
CA LEU A 10 -75.67 38.53 34.04
C LEU A 10 -74.58 37.95 34.94
N ALA A 11 -75.04 37.23 35.96
CA ALA A 11 -74.23 36.40 36.83
C ALA A 11 -73.70 35.19 36.05
N LEU A 12 -72.46 34.77 36.34
CA LEU A 12 -72.22 33.34 36.51
C LEU A 12 -71.16 33.11 37.58
N ALA A 13 -71.64 32.49 38.66
CA ALA A 13 -70.83 31.91 39.70
C ALA A 13 -69.95 30.80 39.12
N GLY A 14 -68.67 30.84 39.47
CA GLY A 14 -67.71 29.78 39.22
C GLY A 14 -66.64 29.84 40.30
N THR A 15 -67.03 29.57 41.55
CA THR A 15 -66.08 29.24 42.62
C THR A 15 -65.31 27.99 42.20
N MET A 16 -64.06 28.16 41.78
CA MET A 16 -63.06 27.10 41.83
C MET A 16 -62.20 27.30 43.07
N ILE A 17 -62.52 26.54 44.12
CA ILE A 17 -61.54 26.14 45.11
C ILE A 17 -60.74 25.03 44.41
N VAL A 18 -59.51 25.34 43.99
CA VAL A 18 -58.51 24.31 43.70
C VAL A 18 -57.51 24.36 44.85
N SER A 19 -57.63 23.31 45.66
CA SER A 19 -56.70 22.84 46.68
C SER A 19 -55.23 23.10 46.32
N ALA A 20 -54.47 23.53 47.32
CA ALA A 20 -53.02 23.51 47.33
C ALA A 20 -52.50 22.09 47.04
N GLY A 21 -52.34 21.77 45.77
CA GLY A 21 -51.38 20.80 45.30
C GLY A 21 -50.18 21.59 44.86
N VAL A 22 -49.04 21.41 45.52
CA VAL A 22 -47.74 21.88 45.08
C VAL A 22 -47.47 21.26 43.71
N PHE A 23 -47.96 21.89 42.65
CA PHE A 23 -47.40 21.74 41.32
C PHE A 23 -46.37 22.84 41.17
N GLY A 24 -45.31 22.74 41.97
CA GLY A 24 -44.04 23.29 41.55
C GLY A 24 -43.75 22.61 40.21
N THR A 25 -43.96 23.33 39.12
CA THR A 25 -43.33 22.98 37.86
C THR A 25 -41.85 23.00 38.18
N MET A 26 -41.27 21.83 38.45
CA MET A 26 -39.83 21.69 38.49
C MET A 26 -39.38 22.00 37.06
N ALA A 27 -39.13 23.27 36.79
CA ALA A 27 -38.26 23.68 35.71
C ALA A 27 -36.90 23.06 36.05
N TYR A 28 -36.70 21.83 35.61
CA TYR A 28 -35.41 21.18 35.70
C TYR A 28 -34.53 21.88 34.69
N LEU A 29 -33.69 22.79 35.18
CA LEU A 29 -32.58 23.39 34.42
C LEU A 29 -31.64 22.23 34.06
N THR A 30 -31.86 21.64 32.89
CA THR A 30 -31.05 20.55 32.36
C THR A 30 -30.17 21.12 31.25
N ASP A 31 -28.87 20.87 31.37
CA ASP A 31 -27.84 21.22 30.40
C ASP A 31 -27.26 19.92 29.87
N THR A 32 -27.35 19.70 28.55
CA THR A 32 -26.83 18.50 27.89
C THR A 32 -25.67 18.94 27.01
N LYS A 33 -24.49 18.36 27.26
CA LYS A 33 -23.30 18.56 26.43
C LYS A 33 -22.90 17.25 25.80
N GLU A 34 -22.71 17.29 24.49
CA GLU A 34 -22.24 16.14 23.72
C GLU A 34 -20.77 16.33 23.36
N VAL A 35 -19.99 15.27 23.52
CA VAL A 35 -18.67 15.14 22.90
C VAL A 35 -18.84 14.07 21.82
N LYS A 36 -18.63 14.45 20.56
CA LYS A 36 -18.67 13.54 19.42
C LYS A 36 -17.26 13.26 18.96
N ASN A 37 -16.90 11.98 18.92
CA ASN A 37 -15.66 11.50 18.34
C ASN A 37 -15.98 10.87 16.98
N THR A 38 -15.19 11.22 15.98
CA THR A 38 -15.17 10.54 14.68
C THR A 38 -13.89 9.72 14.62
N PHE A 39 -14.01 8.43 14.31
CA PHE A 39 -12.87 7.54 14.11
C PHE A 39 -12.74 7.25 12.61
N THR A 40 -11.52 7.39 12.08
CA THR A 40 -11.15 6.99 10.72
C THR A 40 -10.22 5.78 10.80
N VAL A 41 -10.19 4.99 9.72
CA VAL A 41 -9.26 3.86 9.57
C VAL A 41 -8.19 4.33 8.58
N GLY A 42 -6.92 4.27 8.98
CA GLY A 42 -5.79 4.55 8.08
C GLY A 42 -5.62 3.44 7.04
N ASN A 43 -4.98 3.75 5.91
CA ASN A 43 -4.67 2.77 4.86
C ASN A 43 -3.27 3.04 4.29
N VAL A 44 -2.70 2.00 3.68
CA VAL A 44 -1.49 2.11 2.86
C VAL A 44 -1.79 1.43 1.54
N SER A 45 -1.67 2.17 0.44
CA SER A 45 -1.97 1.68 -0.90
C SER A 45 -0.82 1.99 -1.86
N ILE A 46 -0.49 1.02 -2.71
CA ILE A 46 0.58 1.15 -3.70
C ILE A 46 0.17 0.55 -5.04
N THR A 47 0.78 1.04 -6.10
CA THR A 47 0.80 0.42 -7.43
C THR A 47 2.23 0.08 -7.84
N LEU A 48 2.36 -0.85 -8.78
CA LEU A 48 3.63 -1.24 -9.38
C LEU A 48 3.43 -1.39 -10.88
N ASP A 49 4.27 -0.72 -11.65
CA ASP A 49 4.26 -0.77 -13.11
C ASP A 49 5.68 -0.63 -13.68
N GLU A 50 5.81 -0.95 -14.96
CA GLU A 50 7.04 -0.84 -15.77
C GLU A 50 6.71 -0.14 -17.10
N ALA A 51 7.68 0.48 -17.75
CA ALA A 51 7.48 1.05 -19.08
C ALA A 51 7.12 -0.02 -20.10
N LYS A 52 6.33 0.38 -21.09
CA LYS A 52 5.92 -0.48 -22.17
C LYS A 52 7.06 -0.67 -23.16
N VAL A 53 7.48 -1.92 -23.36
CA VAL A 53 8.58 -2.28 -24.25
C VAL A 53 8.15 -3.22 -25.38
N ASN A 54 8.94 -3.21 -26.45
CA ASN A 54 8.92 -4.21 -27.51
C ASN A 54 9.62 -5.51 -27.04
N LEU A 55 9.48 -6.58 -27.83
CA LEU A 55 10.13 -7.87 -27.53
C LEU A 55 11.66 -7.80 -27.43
N ASP A 56 12.31 -6.82 -28.04
CA ASP A 56 13.76 -6.60 -27.94
C ASP A 56 14.17 -5.78 -26.71
N GLY A 57 13.22 -5.37 -25.87
CA GLY A 57 13.46 -4.62 -24.64
C GLY A 57 13.64 -3.13 -24.82
N THR A 58 13.38 -2.55 -26.00
CA THR A 58 13.35 -1.09 -26.17
C THR A 58 11.96 -0.55 -25.89
N TYR A 59 11.83 0.74 -25.53
CA TYR A 59 10.52 1.40 -25.42
C TYR A 59 9.67 1.19 -26.68
N GLU A 60 8.39 0.87 -26.51
CA GLU A 60 7.44 0.80 -27.62
C GLU A 60 7.15 2.21 -28.16
N THR A 61 6.88 3.14 -27.25
CA THR A 61 6.64 4.57 -27.55
C THR A 61 7.62 5.46 -26.83
N ASP A 62 7.59 5.42 -25.50
CA ASP A 62 8.34 6.23 -24.57
C ASP A 62 8.33 5.55 -23.19
N GLN A 63 9.01 6.16 -22.22
CA GLN A 63 9.08 5.67 -20.85
C GLN A 63 7.78 5.89 -20.07
N ASP A 64 6.94 6.83 -20.49
CA ASP A 64 5.76 7.28 -19.74
C ASP A 64 4.57 6.34 -19.91
N ASN A 65 4.55 5.51 -20.94
CA ASN A 65 3.52 4.51 -21.15
C ASN A 65 3.77 3.29 -20.24
N ARG A 66 3.01 3.17 -19.14
CA ARG A 66 3.23 2.15 -18.11
C ARG A 66 2.27 0.96 -18.24
N VAL A 67 2.79 -0.24 -18.01
CA VAL A 67 2.06 -1.52 -18.01
C VAL A 67 2.47 -2.39 -16.83
N THR A 68 1.66 -3.39 -16.51
CA THR A 68 1.94 -4.33 -15.40
C THR A 68 2.62 -5.62 -15.85
N ALA A 69 2.83 -5.79 -17.15
CA ALA A 69 3.53 -6.95 -17.71
C ALA A 69 4.08 -6.65 -19.11
N ASN A 70 5.27 -7.18 -19.40
CA ASN A 70 5.89 -7.22 -20.70
C ASN A 70 6.38 -8.62 -21.07
N GLU A 71 6.68 -8.80 -22.36
CA GLU A 71 7.29 -10.01 -22.90
C GLU A 71 8.63 -9.66 -23.55
N TYR A 72 9.62 -10.54 -23.39
CA TYR A 72 10.99 -10.32 -23.84
C TYR A 72 11.46 -11.50 -24.68
N LYS A 73 12.15 -11.20 -25.79
CA LYS A 73 12.86 -12.17 -26.61
C LYS A 73 14.35 -12.05 -26.32
N LEU A 74 14.85 -12.96 -25.49
CA LEU A 74 16.23 -13.00 -25.05
C LEU A 74 17.20 -13.27 -26.20
N MET A 75 18.29 -12.51 -26.24
CA MET A 75 19.36 -12.55 -27.22
C MET A 75 20.68 -12.26 -26.51
N PRO A 76 21.76 -13.01 -26.77
CA PRO A 76 23.06 -12.72 -26.18
C PRO A 76 23.56 -11.32 -26.52
N GLY A 77 24.17 -10.66 -25.54
CA GLY A 77 24.72 -9.32 -25.64
C GLY A 77 23.69 -8.20 -25.71
N HIS A 78 22.41 -8.48 -25.44
CA HIS A 78 21.34 -7.49 -25.48
C HIS A 78 20.97 -7.00 -24.09
N HIS A 79 20.68 -5.70 -24.03
CA HIS A 79 20.16 -5.02 -22.87
C HIS A 79 18.66 -4.79 -23.05
N TYR A 80 17.90 -4.98 -21.97
CA TYR A 80 16.44 -4.94 -21.93
C TYR A 80 15.98 -3.96 -20.85
N ILE A 81 15.13 -3.01 -21.22
CA ILE A 81 14.50 -2.08 -20.28
C ILE A 81 13.45 -2.81 -19.46
N LYS A 82 13.36 -2.50 -18.16
CA LYS A 82 12.36 -3.08 -17.25
C LYS A 82 11.80 -2.10 -16.22
N ASP A 83 12.58 -1.14 -15.73
CA ASP A 83 12.14 -0.01 -14.89
C ASP A 83 10.95 -0.21 -13.91
N PRO A 84 10.96 -1.25 -13.03
CA PRO A 84 9.89 -1.47 -12.06
C PRO A 84 9.81 -0.31 -11.08
N THR A 85 8.70 0.42 -11.11
CA THR A 85 8.47 1.61 -10.29
C THR A 85 7.27 1.40 -9.38
N VAL A 86 7.50 1.61 -8.09
CA VAL A 86 6.42 1.61 -7.10
C VAL A 86 5.88 3.03 -6.97
N THR A 87 4.56 3.17 -6.97
CA THR A 87 3.89 4.42 -6.64
C THR A 87 3.09 4.24 -5.36
N VAL A 88 3.32 5.09 -4.37
CA VAL A 88 2.47 5.17 -3.17
C VAL A 88 1.30 6.09 -3.49
N GLU A 89 0.08 5.58 -3.37
CA GLU A 89 -1.12 6.33 -3.73
C GLU A 89 -1.42 7.43 -2.71
N ALA A 90 -2.04 8.51 -3.18
CA ALA A 90 -2.49 9.62 -2.36
C ALA A 90 -3.32 9.16 -1.15
N ASN A 91 -3.14 9.85 -0.03
CA ASN A 91 -3.77 9.58 1.27
C ASN A 91 -3.36 8.25 1.92
N SER A 92 -2.29 7.61 1.44
CA SER A 92 -1.62 6.57 2.22
C SER A 92 -0.96 7.18 3.46
N GLU A 93 -1.02 6.47 4.57
CA GLU A 93 -0.24 6.79 5.77
C GLU A 93 1.27 6.61 5.51
N ASP A 94 2.11 7.15 6.39
CA ASP A 94 3.57 6.94 6.34
C ASP A 94 3.86 5.44 6.22
N ALA A 95 4.70 5.04 5.25
CA ALA A 95 4.91 3.64 4.93
C ALA A 95 6.37 3.29 4.63
N TYR A 96 6.76 2.08 5.03
CA TYR A 96 7.96 1.41 4.55
C TYR A 96 7.62 0.55 3.33
N ILE A 97 8.48 0.60 2.31
CA ILE A 97 8.29 -0.11 1.05
C ILE A 97 9.38 -1.18 0.89
N ARG A 98 8.98 -2.37 0.43
CA ARG A 98 9.92 -3.38 -0.06
C ARG A 98 9.50 -3.92 -1.42
N ALA A 99 10.48 -4.33 -2.20
CA ALA A 99 10.31 -5.03 -3.45
C ALA A 99 10.96 -6.42 -3.34
N LEU A 100 10.25 -7.44 -3.79
CA LEU A 100 10.73 -8.81 -3.91
C LEU A 100 10.96 -9.08 -5.39
N VAL A 101 12.21 -9.30 -5.79
CA VAL A 101 12.58 -9.64 -7.16
C VAL A 101 12.82 -11.14 -7.23
N THR A 102 11.94 -11.85 -7.90
CA THR A 102 11.99 -13.30 -8.05
C THR A 102 12.43 -13.67 -9.45
N VAL A 103 13.53 -14.40 -9.52
CA VAL A 103 14.07 -14.94 -10.76
C VAL A 103 13.69 -16.41 -10.84
N SER A 104 12.92 -16.78 -11.87
CA SER A 104 12.56 -18.18 -12.09
C SER A 104 13.65 -18.93 -12.84
N ASN A 105 13.58 -20.27 -12.83
CA ASN A 105 14.57 -21.13 -13.48
C ASN A 105 15.97 -20.95 -12.85
N ALA A 106 16.01 -20.93 -11.52
CA ALA A 106 17.20 -20.65 -10.72
C ALA A 106 18.39 -21.55 -11.05
N ASP A 107 18.15 -22.85 -11.33
CA ASP A 107 19.22 -23.80 -11.66
C ASP A 107 19.94 -23.38 -12.95
N ALA A 108 19.19 -23.11 -14.03
CA ALA A 108 19.76 -22.68 -15.30
C ALA A 108 20.38 -21.27 -15.20
N VAL A 109 19.74 -20.36 -14.46
CA VAL A 109 20.28 -19.02 -14.21
C VAL A 109 21.61 -19.12 -13.48
N THR A 110 21.71 -19.95 -12.44
CA THR A 110 22.95 -20.13 -11.69
C THR A 110 24.02 -20.83 -12.53
N GLU A 111 23.65 -21.77 -13.38
CA GLU A 111 24.59 -22.47 -14.27
C GLU A 111 25.14 -21.55 -15.38
N VAL A 112 24.27 -20.76 -16.01
CA VAL A 112 24.62 -19.91 -17.17
C VAL A 112 25.16 -18.54 -16.76
N LEU A 113 24.57 -17.95 -15.72
CA LEU A 113 24.84 -16.58 -15.27
C LEU A 113 25.55 -16.53 -13.92
N GLY A 114 25.55 -17.59 -13.11
CA GLY A 114 26.35 -17.71 -11.89
C GLY A 114 26.54 -16.43 -11.08
N ASP A 115 27.80 -16.13 -10.74
CA ASP A 115 28.18 -14.93 -9.98
C ASP A 115 27.98 -13.61 -10.76
N ILE A 116 27.83 -13.64 -12.09
CA ILE A 116 27.63 -12.43 -12.91
C ILE A 116 26.18 -11.95 -12.91
N PHE A 117 25.24 -12.70 -12.30
CA PHE A 117 23.84 -12.30 -12.28
C PHE A 117 23.61 -10.96 -11.56
N GLU A 118 24.15 -10.80 -10.35
CA GLU A 118 23.98 -9.56 -9.59
C GLU A 118 24.78 -8.39 -10.17
N ASP A 119 25.97 -8.67 -10.73
CA ASP A 119 26.92 -7.64 -11.16
C ASP A 119 26.75 -7.21 -12.63
N GLU A 120 26.37 -8.12 -13.53
CA GLU A 120 26.29 -7.86 -14.98
C GLU A 120 24.88 -8.00 -15.56
N VAL A 121 24.01 -8.80 -14.94
CA VAL A 121 22.66 -9.05 -15.46
C VAL A 121 21.70 -7.96 -15.02
N ILE A 122 21.57 -7.64 -13.73
CA ILE A 122 20.74 -6.49 -13.31
C ILE A 122 21.54 -5.21 -13.49
N THR A 123 20.99 -4.25 -14.24
CA THR A 123 21.71 -3.01 -14.57
C THR A 123 21.07 -1.79 -13.93
N GLU A 124 21.91 -0.87 -13.48
CA GLU A 124 21.52 0.41 -12.90
C GLU A 124 20.56 0.26 -11.71
N LEU A 125 20.92 -0.61 -10.76
CA LEU A 125 20.25 -0.68 -9.47
C LEU A 125 20.29 0.71 -8.80
N SER A 126 19.14 1.20 -8.37
CA SER A 126 19.01 2.52 -7.76
C SER A 126 19.69 2.57 -6.39
N ASP A 127 20.34 3.69 -6.09
CA ASP A 127 20.95 3.96 -4.78
C ASP A 127 19.91 4.34 -3.71
N GLU A 128 18.63 4.42 -4.05
CA GLU A 128 17.54 4.63 -3.09
C GLU A 128 17.01 3.34 -2.46
N TRP A 129 17.50 2.19 -2.93
CA TRP A 129 17.09 0.87 -2.44
C TRP A 129 18.27 0.13 -1.80
N ASP A 130 18.03 -0.52 -0.66
CA ASP A 130 18.98 -1.40 -0.01
C ASP A 130 18.58 -2.86 -0.19
N GLN A 131 19.50 -3.69 -0.68
CA GLN A 131 19.34 -5.15 -0.69
C GLN A 131 19.46 -5.70 0.74
N VAL A 132 18.56 -6.59 1.12
CA VAL A 132 18.50 -7.18 2.45
C VAL A 132 18.93 -8.64 2.39
N GLY A 133 20.20 -8.87 2.72
CA GLY A 133 20.78 -10.22 2.73
C GLY A 133 20.99 -10.78 1.32
N GLY A 134 21.23 -12.09 1.26
CA GLY A 134 21.35 -12.84 0.00
C GLY A 134 19.99 -13.33 -0.51
N PRO A 135 19.96 -13.89 -1.73
CA PRO A 135 18.74 -14.48 -2.28
C PRO A 135 18.22 -15.63 -1.42
N VAL A 136 16.90 -15.75 -1.35
CA VAL A 136 16.22 -16.91 -0.79
C VAL A 136 15.89 -17.87 -1.93
N GLU A 137 16.42 -19.09 -1.85
CA GLU A 137 16.10 -20.19 -2.76
C GLU A 137 14.76 -20.84 -2.39
N GLY A 138 13.90 -21.08 -3.39
CA GLY A 138 12.66 -21.81 -3.20
C GLY A 138 12.01 -22.20 -4.53
N GLU A 139 11.48 -23.43 -4.62
CA GLU A 139 10.74 -23.93 -5.80
C GLU A 139 11.40 -23.64 -7.17
N GLY A 140 12.73 -23.73 -7.27
CA GLY A 140 13.46 -23.44 -8.52
C GLY A 140 13.52 -21.95 -8.85
N THR A 141 13.42 -21.08 -7.85
CA THR A 141 13.51 -19.62 -7.94
C THR A 141 14.51 -19.05 -6.94
N LEU A 142 15.04 -17.87 -7.29
CA LEU A 142 15.87 -17.03 -6.41
C LEU A 142 15.10 -15.73 -6.14
N THR A 143 14.79 -15.44 -4.88
CA THR A 143 14.09 -14.21 -4.50
C THR A 143 15.01 -13.28 -3.72
N TYR A 144 15.20 -12.08 -4.24
CA TYR A 144 15.95 -10.98 -3.62
C TYR A 144 14.99 -10.00 -2.95
N GLU A 145 15.29 -9.59 -1.72
CA GLU A 145 14.53 -8.56 -0.99
C GLU A 145 15.26 -7.22 -1.05
N PHE A 146 14.58 -6.19 -1.54
CA PHE A 146 15.06 -4.81 -1.55
C PHE A 146 14.11 -3.93 -0.74
N ARG A 147 14.65 -2.97 0.01
CA ARG A 147 13.87 -2.02 0.80
C ARG A 147 14.18 -0.60 0.39
N TYR A 148 13.15 0.21 0.22
CA TYR A 148 13.34 1.63 -0.02
C TYR A 148 13.94 2.27 1.25
N LYS A 149 14.97 3.10 1.08
CA LYS A 149 15.78 3.62 2.19
C LYS A 149 15.00 4.51 3.14
N GLU A 150 14.13 5.34 2.57
CA GLU A 150 13.39 6.34 3.32
C GLU A 150 11.96 5.87 3.63
N VAL A 151 11.39 6.45 4.68
CA VAL A 151 9.94 6.35 4.91
C VAL A 151 9.27 7.19 3.84
N VAL A 152 8.31 6.62 3.12
CA VAL A 152 7.46 7.41 2.22
C VAL A 152 6.41 8.09 3.08
N THR A 153 6.51 9.41 3.22
CA THR A 153 5.60 10.19 4.07
C THR A 153 4.25 10.38 3.41
N ALA A 154 3.19 10.40 4.21
CA ALA A 154 1.82 10.64 3.77
C ALA A 154 1.71 11.93 2.94
N SER A 155 0.95 11.86 1.85
CA SER A 155 0.77 12.96 0.90
C SER A 155 -0.65 12.96 0.33
N ASP A 156 -1.13 14.13 -0.09
CA ASP A 156 -2.40 14.28 -0.82
C ASP A 156 -2.28 14.01 -2.32
N THR A 157 -1.08 13.67 -2.80
CA THR A 157 -0.79 13.25 -4.17
C THR A 157 -0.03 11.93 -4.21
N ASP A 158 -0.14 11.21 -5.32
CA ASP A 158 0.64 10.02 -5.59
C ASP A 158 2.14 10.34 -5.58
N ILE A 159 2.94 9.45 -5.00
CA ILE A 159 4.39 9.56 -4.92
C ILE A 159 5.00 8.38 -5.68
N GLY A 160 5.53 8.64 -6.87
CA GLY A 160 6.37 7.68 -7.59
C GLY A 160 7.76 7.62 -6.96
N LEU A 161 8.20 6.42 -6.59
CA LEU A 161 9.56 6.18 -6.09
C LEU A 161 10.54 6.04 -7.26
N ALA A 162 11.84 6.10 -6.99
CA ALA A 162 12.79 5.66 -8.02
C ALA A 162 12.58 4.19 -8.35
N ALA A 163 12.69 3.88 -9.65
CA ALA A 163 12.69 2.50 -10.13
C ALA A 163 13.78 1.70 -9.41
N LEU A 164 13.49 0.45 -9.06
CA LEU A 164 14.44 -0.39 -8.31
C LEU A 164 15.74 -0.59 -9.10
N PHE A 165 15.60 -0.87 -10.40
CA PHE A 165 16.67 -0.92 -11.41
C PHE A 165 16.06 -0.50 -12.75
N THR A 166 16.85 -0.19 -13.78
CA THR A 166 16.29 0.29 -15.06
C THR A 166 16.19 -0.79 -16.12
N GLY A 167 16.99 -1.85 -16.02
CA GLY A 167 16.97 -2.94 -16.97
C GLY A 167 17.78 -4.15 -16.56
N PHE A 168 17.92 -5.08 -17.50
CA PHE A 168 18.78 -6.23 -17.36
C PHE A 168 19.49 -6.57 -18.67
N THR A 169 20.62 -7.27 -18.61
CA THR A 169 21.43 -7.63 -19.78
C THR A 169 21.67 -9.13 -19.83
N ILE A 170 21.49 -9.73 -21.00
CA ILE A 170 21.97 -11.09 -21.26
C ILE A 170 23.41 -10.97 -21.76
N PRO A 171 24.43 -11.49 -21.04
CA PRO A 171 25.82 -11.34 -21.44
C PRO A 171 26.10 -11.92 -22.84
N GLY A 172 26.98 -11.27 -23.60
CA GLY A 172 27.34 -11.72 -24.96
C GLY A 172 28.12 -13.04 -24.99
N ALA A 173 28.66 -13.47 -23.85
CA ALA A 173 29.37 -14.74 -23.70
C ALA A 173 28.41 -15.95 -23.58
N VAL A 174 27.12 -15.72 -23.34
CA VAL A 174 26.10 -16.78 -23.32
C VAL A 174 25.97 -17.36 -24.72
N ASP A 175 26.24 -18.65 -24.87
CA ASP A 175 26.11 -19.36 -26.14
C ASP A 175 24.65 -19.81 -26.39
N ASN A 176 24.42 -20.50 -27.51
CA ASN A 176 23.06 -20.93 -27.87
C ASN A 176 22.49 -21.96 -26.89
N GLU A 177 23.31 -22.84 -26.32
CA GLU A 177 22.84 -23.88 -25.39
C GLU A 177 22.47 -23.24 -24.04
N GLY A 178 23.30 -22.32 -23.54
CA GLY A 178 22.97 -21.52 -22.36
C GLY A 178 21.75 -20.63 -22.58
N LEU A 179 21.58 -20.05 -23.77
CA LEU A 179 20.38 -19.26 -24.06
C LEU A 179 19.11 -20.14 -24.10
N GLU A 180 19.20 -21.34 -24.66
CA GLU A 180 18.10 -22.30 -24.69
C GLU A 180 17.72 -22.79 -23.29
N SER A 181 18.68 -22.98 -22.38
CA SER A 181 18.39 -23.39 -20.99
C SER A 181 17.71 -22.27 -20.18
N LEU A 182 17.94 -21.00 -20.53
CA LEU A 182 17.24 -19.84 -19.97
C LEU A 182 15.82 -19.66 -20.51
N ALA A 183 15.35 -20.51 -21.45
CA ALA A 183 14.00 -20.41 -21.98
C ALA A 183 12.94 -20.49 -20.86
N GLY A 184 12.01 -19.53 -20.85
CA GLY A 184 10.98 -19.44 -19.82
C GLY A 184 11.44 -18.84 -18.48
N MET A 185 12.70 -18.37 -18.40
CA MET A 185 13.15 -17.50 -17.30
C MET A 185 12.25 -16.25 -17.22
N ARG A 186 11.89 -15.87 -16.00
CA ARG A 186 11.12 -14.67 -15.67
C ARG A 186 11.83 -13.92 -14.56
N ILE A 187 11.76 -12.59 -14.61
CA ILE A 187 12.15 -11.69 -13.52
C ILE A 187 10.87 -11.00 -13.08
N ASP A 188 10.24 -11.54 -12.05
CA ASP A 188 8.99 -11.05 -11.48
C ASP A 188 9.31 -10.10 -10.32
N VAL A 189 8.64 -8.93 -10.27
CA VAL A 189 8.79 -7.98 -9.16
C VAL A 189 7.46 -7.87 -8.42
N VAL A 190 7.52 -7.99 -7.10
CA VAL A 190 6.37 -7.80 -6.21
C VAL A 190 6.69 -6.73 -5.19
N ALA A 191 5.94 -5.63 -5.22
CA ALA A 191 6.05 -4.57 -4.23
C ALA A 191 5.10 -4.79 -3.05
N GLN A 192 5.55 -4.42 -1.86
CA GLN A 192 4.77 -4.48 -0.63
C GLN A 192 5.02 -3.22 0.19
N ALA A 193 3.97 -2.77 0.86
CA ALA A 193 4.03 -1.64 1.76
C ALA A 193 3.49 -2.02 3.14
N ILE A 194 4.06 -1.43 4.17
CA ILE A 194 3.60 -1.57 5.55
C ILE A 194 3.63 -0.19 6.20
N GLN A 195 2.63 0.13 7.02
CA GLN A 195 2.61 1.38 7.75
C GLN A 195 3.85 1.52 8.62
N ALA A 196 4.39 2.73 8.70
CA ALA A 196 5.55 3.06 9.51
C ALA A 196 5.17 3.34 10.97
N ASP A 197 3.96 3.86 11.21
CA ASP A 197 3.50 4.14 12.57
C ASP A 197 3.47 2.87 13.44
N GLY A 198 3.86 3.03 14.70
CA GLY A 198 4.01 1.92 15.65
C GLY A 198 5.32 1.13 15.55
N PHE A 199 6.21 1.45 14.60
CA PHE A 199 7.52 0.80 14.45
C PHE A 199 8.69 1.79 14.55
N ALA A 200 9.83 1.31 15.04
CA ALA A 200 11.04 2.13 15.14
C ALA A 200 11.79 2.25 13.81
N ASP A 201 11.70 1.22 12.97
CA ASP A 201 12.33 1.12 11.66
C ASP A 201 11.64 0.06 10.78
N ALA A 202 12.00 0.03 9.49
CA ALA A 202 11.47 -0.93 8.52
C ALA A 202 11.74 -2.39 8.93
N GLY A 203 12.89 -2.67 9.55
CA GLY A 203 13.25 -4.01 10.01
C GLY A 203 12.29 -4.52 11.08
N ALA A 204 11.96 -3.68 12.06
CA ALA A 204 10.98 -3.99 13.09
C ALA A 204 9.59 -4.26 12.48
N ALA A 205 9.14 -3.42 11.54
CA ALA A 205 7.86 -3.58 10.86
C ALA A 205 7.76 -4.92 10.10
N TRP A 206 8.75 -5.23 9.25
CA TRP A 206 8.73 -6.45 8.45
C TRP A 206 8.94 -7.72 9.27
N ASN A 207 9.69 -7.65 10.37
CA ASN A 207 9.85 -8.79 11.29
C ASN A 207 8.54 -9.10 12.03
N ALA A 208 7.78 -8.08 12.43
CA ALA A 208 6.47 -8.26 13.03
C ALA A 208 5.49 -8.94 12.05
N PHE A 209 5.46 -8.49 10.80
CA PHE A 209 4.63 -9.10 9.74
C PHE A 209 4.96 -10.59 9.49
N LYS A 210 6.25 -10.96 9.47
CA LYS A 210 6.67 -12.37 9.33
C LYS A 210 6.12 -13.25 10.47
N GLY A 211 6.10 -12.75 11.71
CA GLY A 211 5.60 -13.48 12.88
C GLY A 211 4.08 -13.73 12.87
N GLU A 212 3.30 -12.89 12.19
CA GLU A 212 1.86 -13.08 12.01
C GLU A 212 1.54 -14.17 10.98
N SER A 213 2.31 -14.27 9.89
CA SER A 213 2.11 -15.28 8.85
C SER A 213 2.29 -16.73 9.32
N THR A 214 3.01 -16.94 10.44
CA THR A 214 3.25 -18.26 11.04
C THR A 214 2.21 -18.70 12.08
N GLN A 215 1.29 -17.82 12.52
CA GLN A 215 0.32 -18.17 13.58
C GLN A 215 -1.04 -18.68 13.07
N THR A 216 -1.29 -18.70 11.76
CA THR A 216 -2.62 -19.02 11.20
C THR A 216 -2.83 -20.50 10.84
N THR A 217 -1.96 -21.43 11.28
CA THR A 217 -2.06 -22.87 10.93
C THR A 217 -2.21 -23.82 12.12
N GLU A 218 -2.59 -23.32 13.29
CA GLU A 218 -2.93 -24.18 14.44
C GLU A 218 -4.18 -23.65 15.15
N GLU A 219 -5.36 -23.82 14.56
CA GLU A 219 -6.61 -24.02 15.31
C GLU A 219 -7.75 -24.38 14.36
N THR A 220 -8.00 -25.69 14.21
CA THR A 220 -9.34 -26.30 14.13
C THR A 220 -9.15 -27.81 13.95
N GLY A 221 -9.08 -28.52 15.08
CA GLY A 221 -8.95 -29.97 15.11
C GLY A 221 -9.17 -30.54 16.50
N GLU A 222 -10.35 -30.30 17.07
CA GLU A 222 -10.96 -31.19 18.07
C GLU A 222 -12.34 -31.66 17.58
#